data_AF-A0A564VLW3-F1
#
_entry.id   AF-A0A564VLW3-F1
#
_cell.length_a   1.000
_cell.length_b   1.000
_cell.length_c   1.000
_cell.angle_alpha   90.00
_cell.angle_beta   90.00
_cell.angle_gamma   90.00
#
_symmetry.space_group_name_H-M   'P 1'
#
loop_
_entity.id
_entity.type
_entity.pdbx_description
1 polymer ?
#
loop_
_entity_poly.entity_id
_entity_poly.type
_entity_poly.pdbx_seq_one_letter_code
_entity_poly.pdbx_strand_id
1 'polypeptide(L)'
;MQLQEIKIFPWFEITKPSTEKMCEKEEEFKETGLLPTEIILDDQNRLLDGYISYLLAVKYGLGDVPVKYGRRQVIKARHKEHGKRYEWELPERLIDQVAAGDKVLIRNTRGLRWVTVEAVEEYGEREYPEPIKRVIKKKNTKRQGVFTGGINHV
;
A
#
# COMPACT_ATOMS: atom_id res chain seq x y z
N MET A 1 10.13 -17.64 8.16
CA MET A 1 10.96 -16.44 7.99
C MET A 1 11.59 -16.10 9.33
N GLN A 2 12.90 -15.86 9.38
CA GLN A 2 13.57 -15.51 10.64
C GLN A 2 13.15 -14.10 11.08
N LEU A 3 12.71 -13.95 12.33
CA LEU A 3 12.15 -12.69 12.83
C LEU A 3 13.13 -11.52 12.69
N GLN A 4 14.43 -11.78 12.91
CA GLN A 4 15.52 -10.80 12.82
C GLN A 4 15.81 -10.29 11.39
N GLU A 5 15.33 -10.98 10.36
CA GLU A 5 15.49 -10.57 8.97
C GLU A 5 14.40 -9.58 8.53
N ILE A 6 13.34 -9.42 9.34
CA ILE A 6 12.25 -8.49 9.08
C ILE A 6 12.70 -7.07 9.41
N LYS A 7 12.61 -6.19 8.42
CA LYS A 7 12.95 -4.77 8.56
C LYS A 7 11.68 -3.98 8.87
N ILE A 8 11.72 -3.19 9.93
CA ILE A 8 10.59 -2.34 10.31
C ILE A 8 10.88 -0.93 9.84
N PHE A 9 9.91 -0.31 9.18
CA PHE A 9 10.02 1.09 8.83
C PHE A 9 9.95 1.98 10.08
N PRO A 10 10.73 3.08 10.15
CA PRO A 10 10.80 3.92 11.35
C PRO A 10 9.45 4.44 11.88
N TRP A 11 8.47 4.66 11.00
CA TRP A 11 7.17 5.16 11.42
C TRP A 11 6.29 4.16 12.13
N PHE A 12 6.54 2.85 12.05
CA PHE A 12 5.77 1.87 12.82
C PHE A 12 5.91 2.08 14.33
N GLU A 13 7.04 2.63 14.78
CA GLU A 13 7.23 3.07 16.16
C GLU A 13 6.33 4.26 16.52
N ILE A 14 6.14 5.18 15.57
CA ILE A 14 5.28 6.37 15.76
C ILE A 14 3.80 5.98 15.72
N THR A 15 3.42 5.07 14.82
CA THR A 15 2.05 4.58 14.66
C THR A 15 1.82 3.28 15.42
N LYS A 16 2.45 3.13 16.58
CA LYS A 16 2.32 1.91 17.39
C LYS A 16 0.85 1.67 17.74
N PRO A 17 0.36 0.42 17.65
CA PRO A 17 -1.00 0.08 18.05
C PRO A 17 -1.26 0.51 19.51
N SER A 18 -2.50 0.91 19.81
CA SER A 18 -2.90 1.24 21.18
C SER A 18 -2.77 0.01 22.10
N THR A 19 -2.57 0.26 23.39
CA THR A 19 -2.47 -0.80 24.40
C THR A 19 -3.71 -1.70 24.42
N GLU A 20 -4.90 -1.12 24.30
CA GLU A 20 -6.17 -1.87 24.23
C GLU A 20 -6.19 -2.82 23.03
N LYS A 21 -5.89 -2.31 21.83
CA LYS A 21 -5.82 -3.13 20.62
C LYS A 21 -4.75 -4.22 20.70
N MET A 22 -3.62 -3.93 21.35
CA MET A 22 -2.59 -4.94 21.61
C MET A 22 -3.09 -6.03 22.55
N CYS A 23 -3.82 -5.67 23.62
CA CYS A 23 -4.35 -6.61 24.60
C CYS A 23 -5.35 -7.57 23.97
N GLU A 24 -6.32 -7.05 23.22
CA GLU A 24 -7.32 -7.87 22.51
C GLU A 24 -6.65 -8.87 21.57
N LYS A 25 -5.66 -8.42 20.79
CA LYS A 25 -4.94 -9.28 19.84
C LYS A 25 -4.00 -10.28 20.50
N GLU A 26 -3.50 -9.94 21.67
CA GLU A 26 -2.71 -10.87 22.48
C GLU A 26 -3.57 -11.97 23.10
N GLU A 27 -4.78 -11.63 23.56
CA GLU A 27 -5.74 -12.63 24.06
C GLU A 27 -6.12 -13.62 22.96
N GLU A 28 -6.46 -13.12 21.76
CA GLU A 28 -6.71 -13.96 20.58
C GLU A 28 -5.54 -14.90 20.27
N PHE A 29 -4.30 -14.41 20.37
CA PHE A 29 -3.10 -15.23 20.20
C PHE A 29 -2.94 -16.29 21.30
N LYS A 30 -3.21 -15.96 22.55
CA LYS A 30 -3.13 -16.92 23.68
C LYS A 30 -4.18 -18.01 23.57
N GLU A 31 -5.37 -17.69 23.09
CA GLU A 31 -6.48 -18.63 22.94
C GLU A 31 -6.25 -19.59 21.76
N THR A 32 -5.80 -19.06 20.63
CA THR A 32 -5.70 -19.84 19.37
C THR A 32 -4.31 -20.42 19.13
N GLY A 33 -3.27 -19.83 19.72
CA GLY A 33 -1.87 -20.10 19.40
C GLY A 33 -1.44 -19.56 18.03
N LEU A 34 -2.32 -18.84 17.32
CA LEU A 34 -2.09 -18.34 15.97
C LEU A 34 -1.92 -16.83 15.97
N LEU A 35 -0.99 -16.35 15.12
CA LEU A 35 -0.83 -14.91 14.91
C LEU A 35 -2.14 -14.33 14.35
N PRO A 36 -2.65 -13.22 14.93
CA PRO A 36 -3.99 -12.70 14.63
C PRO A 36 -4.13 -12.13 13.22
N THR A 37 -3.01 -11.73 12.61
CA THR A 37 -2.95 -11.25 11.22
C THR A 37 -1.71 -11.81 10.52
N GLU A 38 -1.79 -11.99 9.21
CA GLU A 38 -0.62 -12.37 8.41
C GLU A 38 0.42 -11.25 8.40
N ILE A 39 1.70 -11.63 8.52
CA ILE A 39 2.82 -10.70 8.36
C ILE A 39 3.09 -10.58 6.86
N ILE A 40 2.95 -9.36 6.32
CA ILE A 40 3.15 -9.10 4.89
C ILE A 40 4.43 -8.28 4.73
N LEU A 41 5.34 -8.78 3.90
CA LEU A 41 6.62 -8.14 3.59
C LEU A 41 6.69 -7.73 2.12
N ASP A 42 7.54 -6.75 1.82
CA ASP A 42 7.99 -6.47 0.45
C ASP A 42 9.19 -7.33 0.04
N ASP A 43 9.69 -7.13 -1.18
CA ASP A 43 10.82 -7.86 -1.76
C ASP A 43 12.17 -7.57 -1.07
N GLN A 44 12.25 -6.56 -0.19
CA GLN A 44 13.43 -6.26 0.62
C GLN A 44 13.27 -6.68 2.10
N ASN A 45 12.25 -7.50 2.39
CA ASN A 45 11.87 -7.97 3.73
C ASN A 45 11.41 -6.86 4.67
N ARG A 46 10.91 -5.73 4.15
CA ARG A 46 10.37 -4.64 4.95
C ARG A 46 8.88 -4.89 5.23
N LEU A 47 8.46 -4.63 6.45
CA LEU A 47 7.09 -4.86 6.89
C LEU A 47 6.09 -3.93 6.21
N LEU A 48 5.15 -4.50 5.44
CA LEU A 48 4.06 -3.78 4.81
C LEU A 48 2.77 -3.80 5.65
N ASP A 49 2.48 -4.92 6.30
CA ASP A 49 1.32 -5.10 7.18
C ASP A 49 1.54 -6.24 8.19
N GLY A 50 0.69 -6.33 9.21
CA GLY A 50 0.79 -7.36 10.26
C GLY A 50 1.68 -6.97 11.44
N TYR A 51 1.84 -5.66 11.70
CA TYR A 51 2.72 -5.17 12.76
C TYR A 51 2.39 -5.68 14.16
N ILE A 52 1.11 -5.87 14.48
CA ILE A 52 0.70 -6.48 15.76
C ILE A 52 1.24 -7.91 15.88
N SER A 53 1.08 -8.73 14.84
CA SER A 53 1.62 -10.09 14.82
C SER A 53 3.14 -10.11 14.94
N TYR A 54 3.84 -9.17 14.30
CA TYR A 54 5.28 -8.99 14.49
C TYR A 54 5.64 -8.68 15.95
N LEU A 55 4.94 -7.73 16.59
CA LEU A 55 5.17 -7.39 17.99
C LEU A 55 4.89 -8.57 18.94
N LEU A 56 3.84 -9.35 18.67
CA LEU A 56 3.55 -10.57 19.43
C LEU A 56 4.67 -11.61 19.23
N ALA A 57 5.14 -11.82 18.01
CA ALA A 57 6.25 -12.72 17.72
C ALA A 57 7.52 -12.33 18.50
N VAL A 58 7.85 -11.04 18.53
CA VAL A 58 8.97 -10.51 19.35
C VAL A 58 8.72 -10.79 20.83
N LYS A 59 7.52 -10.46 21.34
CA LYS A 59 7.16 -10.61 22.77
C LYS A 59 7.27 -12.07 23.25
N TYR A 60 6.84 -13.02 22.43
CA TYR A 60 6.83 -14.44 22.75
C TYR A 60 8.08 -15.20 22.28
N GLY A 61 9.06 -14.49 21.70
CA GLY A 61 10.34 -15.09 21.26
C GLY A 61 10.18 -16.11 20.13
N LEU A 62 9.23 -15.89 19.21
CA LEU A 62 9.06 -16.75 18.04
C LEU A 62 10.25 -16.54 17.08
N GLY A 63 11.11 -17.56 16.94
CA GLY A 63 12.30 -17.46 16.08
C GLY A 63 11.95 -17.41 14.59
N ASP A 64 11.02 -18.28 14.16
CA ASP A 64 10.50 -18.31 12.79
C ASP A 64 9.01 -17.97 12.77
N VAL A 65 8.61 -17.11 11.84
CA VAL A 65 7.22 -16.72 11.63
C VAL A 65 6.77 -16.94 10.19
N PRO A 66 5.49 -17.30 9.97
CA PRO A 66 4.90 -17.35 8.64
C PRO A 66 4.76 -15.93 8.09
N VAL A 67 5.17 -15.73 6.84
CA VAL A 67 5.06 -14.45 6.13
C VAL A 67 4.48 -14.65 4.74
N LYS A 68 3.84 -13.60 4.22
CA LYS A 68 3.49 -13.48 2.80
C LYS A 68 4.26 -12.32 2.20
N TYR A 69 4.64 -12.48 0.94
CA TYR A 69 5.18 -11.39 0.15
C TYR A 69 4.06 -10.69 -0.60
N GLY A 70 4.04 -9.37 -0.49
CA GLY A 70 3.07 -8.50 -1.15
C GLY A 70 3.76 -7.29 -1.73
N ARG A 71 3.01 -6.54 -2.53
CA ARG A 71 3.45 -5.24 -3.06
C ARG A 71 2.43 -4.20 -2.68
N ARG A 72 2.91 -3.02 -2.34
CA ARG A 72 2.09 -1.82 -2.16
C ARG A 72 2.70 -0.75 -3.03
N GLN A 73 1.90 -0.06 -3.82
CA GLN A 73 2.36 1.06 -4.62
C GLN A 73 1.65 2.34 -4.17
N VAL A 74 2.34 3.46 -4.31
CA VAL A 74 1.78 4.78 -4.11
C VAL A 74 1.84 5.58 -5.39
N ILE A 75 0.84 6.41 -5.60
CA ILE A 75 0.88 7.45 -6.61
C ILE A 75 1.26 8.78 -5.98
N LYS A 76 1.98 9.60 -6.73
CA LYS A 76 2.16 11.03 -6.45
C LYS A 76 1.32 11.82 -7.44
N ALA A 77 0.54 12.77 -6.94
CA ALA A 77 -0.23 13.67 -7.78
C ALA A 77 -0.40 15.05 -7.13
N ARG A 78 -0.64 16.06 -7.96
CA ARG A 78 -1.03 17.40 -7.52
C ARG A 78 -2.49 17.68 -7.85
N HIS A 79 -3.12 18.51 -7.03
CA HIS A 79 -4.46 19.05 -7.34
C HIS A 79 -4.43 20.19 -8.38
N LYS A 80 -3.34 20.97 -8.39
CA LYS A 80 -3.09 22.09 -9.30
C LYS A 80 -1.63 22.01 -9.75
N GLU A 81 -1.32 22.51 -10.94
CA GLU A 81 0.02 22.42 -11.56
C GLU A 81 1.17 22.88 -10.64
N HIS A 82 0.92 23.92 -9.82
CA HIS A 82 1.88 24.45 -8.83
C HIS A 82 1.50 24.16 -7.37
N GLY A 83 0.65 23.17 -7.12
CA GLY A 83 0.19 22.80 -5.77
C GLY A 83 1.14 21.87 -5.02
N LYS A 84 0.83 21.64 -3.73
CA LYS A 84 1.42 20.57 -2.92
C LYS A 84 1.25 19.23 -3.63
N ARG A 85 2.31 18.41 -3.64
CA ARG A 85 2.23 16.99 -4.03
C ARG A 85 1.65 16.19 -2.88
N TYR A 86 0.74 15.30 -3.23
CA TYR A 86 0.08 14.41 -2.30
C TYR A 86 0.29 12.97 -2.75
N GLU A 87 0.25 12.07 -1.77
CA GLU A 87 0.43 10.64 -2.00
C GLU A 87 -0.88 9.89 -1.75
N TRP A 88 -1.16 8.90 -2.58
CA TRP A 88 -2.25 7.96 -2.37
C TRP A 88 -1.80 6.54 -2.63
N GLU A 89 -2.23 5.63 -1.79
CA GLU A 89 -1.95 4.21 -1.97
C GLU A 89 -2.87 3.60 -3.03
N LEU A 90 -2.28 2.76 -3.89
CA LEU A 90 -3.03 1.96 -4.84
C LEU A 90 -3.64 0.73 -4.14
N PRO A 91 -4.95 0.46 -4.32
CA PRO A 91 -5.47 -0.85 -3.98
C PRO A 91 -4.80 -1.92 -4.86
N GLU A 92 -4.65 -3.14 -4.35
CA GLU A 92 -3.95 -4.24 -5.04
C GLU A 92 -4.40 -4.43 -6.49
N ARG A 93 -5.71 -4.36 -6.75
CA ARG A 93 -6.28 -4.47 -8.11
C ARG A 93 -5.87 -3.36 -9.08
N LEU A 94 -5.16 -2.32 -8.64
CA LEU A 94 -4.66 -1.23 -9.48
C LEU A 94 -3.13 -1.20 -9.54
N ILE A 95 -2.44 -2.07 -8.79
CA ILE A 95 -0.99 -2.26 -8.90
C ILE A 95 -0.67 -2.65 -10.34
N ASP A 96 0.37 -2.05 -10.91
CA ASP A 96 0.83 -2.19 -12.30
C ASP A 96 -0.20 -1.82 -13.39
N GLN A 97 -1.41 -1.37 -13.02
CA GLN A 97 -2.44 -0.89 -13.95
C GLN A 97 -2.49 0.63 -14.05
N VAL A 98 -1.78 1.35 -13.19
CA VAL A 98 -1.72 2.82 -13.16
C VAL A 98 -0.31 3.26 -13.54
N ALA A 99 -0.21 4.27 -14.40
CA ALA A 99 1.04 4.89 -14.82
C ALA A 99 0.94 6.42 -14.76
N ALA A 100 2.08 7.10 -14.88
CA ALA A 100 2.11 8.55 -15.02
C ALA A 100 1.25 9.01 -16.21
N GLY A 101 0.48 10.09 -16.02
CA GLY A 101 -0.50 10.60 -16.98
C GLY A 101 -1.90 9.99 -16.86
N ASP A 102 -2.08 8.87 -16.16
CA ASP A 102 -3.42 8.33 -15.91
C ASP A 102 -4.25 9.25 -15.02
N LYS A 103 -5.58 9.20 -15.19
CA LYS A 103 -6.51 9.86 -14.27
C LYS A 103 -7.07 8.87 -13.27
N VAL A 104 -6.94 9.18 -11.98
CA VAL A 104 -7.51 8.37 -10.90
C VAL A 104 -8.48 9.18 -10.03
N LEU A 105 -9.47 8.49 -9.47
CA LEU A 105 -10.45 9.06 -8.57
C LEU A 105 -9.96 8.89 -7.13
N ILE A 106 -9.88 10.00 -6.40
CA ILE A 106 -9.54 10.03 -4.99
C ILE A 106 -10.68 10.67 -4.18
N ARG A 107 -10.66 10.46 -2.85
CA ARG A 107 -11.50 11.19 -1.91
C ARG A 107 -10.65 12.18 -1.12
N ASN A 108 -10.96 13.46 -1.23
CA ASN A 108 -10.40 14.51 -0.39
C ASN A 108 -11.45 15.01 0.62
N THR A 109 -11.08 15.99 1.43
CA THR A 109 -11.98 16.60 2.45
C THR A 109 -13.21 17.26 1.83
N ARG A 110 -13.15 17.67 0.56
CA ARG A 110 -14.24 18.30 -0.19
C ARG A 110 -15.00 17.31 -1.10
N GLY A 111 -14.78 16.01 -0.94
CA GLY A 111 -15.45 14.96 -1.69
C GLY A 111 -14.58 14.26 -2.74
N LEU A 112 -15.22 13.73 -3.78
CA LEU A 112 -14.56 12.96 -4.84
C LEU A 112 -13.95 13.87 -5.90
N ARG A 113 -12.70 13.58 -6.29
CA ARG A 113 -11.96 14.35 -7.30
C ARG A 113 -11.11 13.45 -8.19
N TRP A 114 -11.06 13.77 -9.48
CA TRP A 114 -10.11 13.19 -10.41
C TRP A 114 -8.79 13.94 -10.33
N VAL A 115 -7.69 13.21 -10.26
CA VAL A 115 -6.31 13.74 -10.32
C VAL A 115 -5.53 13.02 -11.41
N THR A 116 -4.58 13.71 -12.01
CA THR A 116 -3.63 13.11 -12.95
C THR A 116 -2.42 12.62 -12.16
N VAL A 117 -2.05 11.35 -12.37
CA VAL A 117 -0.89 10.72 -11.74
C VAL A 117 0.38 11.37 -12.31
N GLU A 118 1.23 11.89 -11.44
CA GLU A 118 2.55 12.40 -11.81
C GLU A 118 3.59 11.27 -11.82
N ALA A 119 3.56 10.41 -10.79
CA ALA A 119 4.46 9.27 -10.66
C ALA A 119 3.79 8.11 -9.92
N VAL A 120 4.30 6.90 -10.12
CA VAL A 120 3.97 5.69 -9.38
C VAL A 120 5.26 5.15 -8.79
N GLU A 121 5.25 4.86 -7.50
CA GLU A 121 6.41 4.39 -6.74
C GLU A 121 6.00 3.19 -5.87
N GLU A 122 6.95 2.32 -5.56
CA GLU A 122 6.73 1.29 -4.53
C GLU A 122 6.58 1.95 -3.16
N TYR A 123 5.76 1.35 -2.31
CA TYR A 123 5.58 1.78 -0.94
C TYR A 123 6.92 1.60 -0.20
N GLY A 124 7.45 2.69 0.31
CA GLY A 124 8.75 2.69 0.96
C GLY A 124 8.87 3.81 1.97
N GLU A 125 10.11 4.15 2.30
CA GLU A 125 10.40 5.09 3.37
C GLU A 125 9.80 6.48 3.12
N ARG A 126 9.08 6.99 4.12
CA ARG A 126 8.53 8.36 4.11
C ARG A 126 9.09 9.18 5.24
N GLU A 127 9.34 10.44 4.92
CA GLU A 127 9.78 11.45 5.88
C GLU A 127 8.68 11.80 6.90
N TYR A 128 7.40 11.69 6.52
CA TYR A 128 6.25 11.96 7.40
C TYR A 128 5.12 10.92 7.22
N PRO A 129 4.87 10.05 8.20
CA PRO A 129 3.90 8.98 8.11
C PRO A 129 2.48 9.46 8.47
N GLU A 130 1.92 10.36 7.67
CA GLU A 130 0.47 10.58 7.74
C GLU A 130 -0.26 9.35 7.16
N PRO A 131 -1.45 8.98 7.69
CA PRO A 131 -2.25 7.92 7.10
C PRO A 131 -2.53 8.22 5.62
N ILE A 132 -1.99 7.39 4.74
CA ILE A 132 -2.23 7.57 3.30
C ILE A 132 -3.64 7.14 2.99
N LYS A 133 -4.33 8.00 2.24
CA LYS A 133 -5.64 7.66 1.66
C LYS A 133 -5.43 6.74 0.46
N ARG A 134 -6.41 5.88 0.20
CA ARG A 134 -6.38 4.97 -0.95
C ARG A 134 -7.04 5.58 -2.18
N VAL A 135 -6.52 5.22 -3.36
CA VAL A 135 -7.16 5.49 -4.66
C VAL A 135 -8.45 4.68 -4.77
N ILE A 136 -9.51 5.30 -5.28
CA ILE A 136 -10.81 4.65 -5.47
C ILE A 136 -10.85 3.88 -6.79
N LYS A 137 -10.50 4.51 -7.91
CA LYS A 137 -10.47 3.84 -9.22
C LYS A 137 -9.65 4.60 -10.26
N LYS A 138 -9.14 3.89 -11.25
CA LYS A 138 -8.59 4.47 -12.49
C LYS A 138 -9.73 4.82 -13.46
N LYS A 139 -9.55 5.88 -14.24
CA LYS A 139 -10.47 6.24 -15.34
C LYS A 139 -10.23 5.27 -16.49
N ASN A 140 -11.28 4.61 -16.97
CA ASN A 140 -11.20 3.80 -18.18
C ASN A 140 -11.06 4.72 -19.40
N THR A 141 -9.87 4.76 -19.98
CA THR A 141 -9.65 5.33 -21.30
C THR A 141 -9.90 4.20 -22.30
N LYS A 142 -11.03 4.22 -23.01
CA LYS A 142 -11.20 3.33 -24.17
C LYS A 142 -10.01 3.58 -25.10
N ARG A 143 -9.19 2.57 -25.40
CA ARG A 143 -8.22 2.66 -26.49
C ARG A 143 -9.00 3.03 -27.75
N GLN A 144 -8.76 4.21 -28.31
CA GLN A 144 -9.21 4.48 -29.67
C GLN A 144 -8.51 3.44 -30.55
N GLY A 145 -9.28 2.52 -31.11
CA GLY A 145 -8.77 1.56 -32.09
C GLY A 145 -8.19 2.34 -33.25
N VAL A 146 -6.91 2.14 -33.52
CA VAL A 146 -6.27 2.63 -34.74
C VAL A 146 -6.87 1.79 -35.88
N PHE A 147 -7.83 2.35 -36.62
CA PHE A 147 -8.29 1.79 -37.88
C PHE A 147 -7.19 2.06 -38.93
N THR A 148 -6.25 1.14 -39.12
CA THR A 148 -5.43 1.10 -40.33
C THR A 148 -6.22 0.34 -41.41
N GLY A 149 -7.17 1.02 -42.04
CA GLY A 149 -7.82 0.52 -43.25
C GLY A 149 -6.85 0.63 -44.42
N GLY A 150 -6.23 -0.49 -44.80
CA GLY A 150 -5.39 -0.59 -45.97
C GLY A 150 -6.17 -0.34 -47.26
N ILE A 151 -5.65 0.53 -48.10
CA ILE A 151 -6.07 0.74 -49.48
C ILE A 151 -5.56 -0.46 -50.29
N ASN A 152 -6.46 -1.32 -50.79
CA ASN A 152 -6.14 -2.26 -51.85
C ASN A 152 -6.58 -1.64 -53.18
N HIS A 153 -5.59 -1.24 -53.99
CA HIS A 153 -5.78 -1.02 -55.42
C HIS A 153 -5.95 -2.38 -56.11
N VAL A 154 -6.98 -2.48 -56.95
CA VAL A 154 -7.09 -3.46 -58.05
C VAL A 154 -6.93 -2.68 -59.35
#